data_AF-A0A7L1K6U3-F1
#
_entry.id   AF-A0A7L1K6U3-F1
#
_cell.length_a   1.000
_cell.length_b   1.000
_cell.length_c   1.000
_cell.angle_alpha   90.00
_cell.angle_beta   90.00
_cell.angle_gamma   90.00
#
_symmetry.space_group_name_H-M   'P 1'
#
loop_
_entity.id
_entity.type
_entity.pdbx_description
1 polymer ?
#
loop_
_entity_poly.entity_id
_entity_poly.type
_entity_poly.pdbx_seq_one_letter_code
_entity_poly.pdbx_strand_id
1 'polypeptide(L)'
;MEKLKKYVSVKDEDQFYHQGAVELLVFNFLLILTILTIWLFKNHRFRFLHETGGAMLYGLVMGLIIRYATKASDVDSGTVYECEKLKSGPSTLLINITNQVYEYQYRREISHHNVNGHQGNAMLQKMTFDPSIFFNILLPPIIFHAGYSLKKRHFFRNLGSILTYAFLGTAISCIVIGLIMYGFVKAMLHIGQLKGWAFHFTDCLFFGSLMSATDPVTVLAIFHELHVDTDLYTLLFGESVLNDAVAIVLTYSISIYSPKENPNAFDAAAFFQSVGNFLGIFAGSFAMGSSYAVVTALISFMHLTKFTKLCEFPMLETGLFFLLSWSAFLSAEAAGLTGIVAVLFCGVTQAHYTYNNLSPDSKMRTKQLFEFMNFLAENVIFCYMGLALFTFQNHIFSPLFIFGAFVAVFVARACNIYPLSFLLNLGRKQKIPRNFQHMMMFSGLRGAIAFALAIRDTESQPKQMMFTTALLIVFFTVWVFGGGTTPMLTWLQIRVGIDPDEDLKAEAANQTASNLDKNTTKAESAWLFRIWYGFDHKY
;
A
#
# COMPACT_ATOMS: atom_id res chain seq x y z
N MET A 1 -28.90 -30.04 -19.59
CA MET A 1 -29.14 -29.26 -18.36
C MET A 1 -29.37 -30.24 -17.20
N GLU A 2 -28.31 -30.89 -16.73
CA GLU A 2 -28.37 -31.64 -15.47
C GLU A 2 -27.62 -30.85 -14.41
N LYS A 3 -28.33 -30.52 -13.34
CA LYS A 3 -27.85 -29.73 -12.22
C LYS A 3 -26.73 -30.50 -11.51
N LEU A 4 -25.49 -29.99 -11.58
CA LEU A 4 -24.44 -30.28 -10.60
C LEU A 4 -24.94 -29.84 -9.22
N LYS A 5 -25.60 -30.74 -8.49
CA LYS A 5 -25.91 -30.54 -7.08
C LYS A 5 -24.61 -30.78 -6.30
N LYS A 6 -23.98 -29.67 -5.90
CA LYS A 6 -22.99 -29.63 -4.83
C LYS A 6 -23.71 -30.14 -3.56
N TYR A 7 -23.48 -31.39 -3.16
CA TYR A 7 -23.96 -31.89 -1.88
C TYR A 7 -23.07 -31.29 -0.77
N VAL A 8 -23.31 -30.02 -0.45
CA VAL A 8 -22.99 -29.51 0.88
C VAL A 8 -24.22 -29.83 1.72
N SER A 9 -24.07 -30.60 2.79
CA SER A 9 -25.19 -30.87 3.70
C SER A 9 -25.74 -29.53 4.20
N VAL A 10 -27.06 -29.33 4.24
CA VAL A 10 -27.67 -28.09 4.75
C VAL A 10 -27.19 -27.78 6.18
N LYS A 11 -26.90 -28.83 6.98
CA LYS A 11 -26.25 -28.70 8.30
C LYS A 11 -24.83 -28.14 8.22
N ASP A 12 -24.05 -28.52 7.19
CA ASP A 12 -22.71 -27.99 6.99
C ASP A 12 -22.75 -26.56 6.46
N GLU A 13 -23.74 -26.18 5.64
CA GLU A 13 -23.97 -24.78 5.24
C GLU A 13 -24.32 -23.90 6.43
N ASP A 14 -25.30 -24.30 7.26
CA ASP A 14 -25.71 -23.54 8.46
C ASP A 14 -24.55 -23.41 9.46
N GLN A 15 -23.81 -24.51 9.67
CA GLN A 15 -22.64 -24.50 10.54
C GLN A 15 -21.50 -23.64 9.96
N PHE A 16 -21.38 -23.56 8.63
CA PHE A 16 -20.44 -22.68 7.93
C PHE A 16 -20.84 -21.19 8.05
N TYR A 17 -22.13 -20.85 7.91
CA TYR A 17 -22.64 -19.50 8.13
C TYR A 17 -22.46 -19.05 9.59
N HIS A 18 -22.75 -19.92 10.55
CA HIS A 18 -22.55 -19.62 11.97
C HIS A 18 -21.07 -19.44 12.33
N GLN A 19 -20.18 -20.26 11.78
CA GLN A 19 -18.75 -20.15 12.05
C GLN A 19 -18.15 -18.87 11.43
N GLY A 20 -18.56 -18.51 10.21
CA GLY A 20 -18.17 -17.23 9.59
C GLY A 20 -18.72 -16.01 10.32
N ALA A 21 -19.94 -16.09 10.87
CA ALA A 21 -20.52 -15.02 11.69
C ALA A 21 -19.75 -14.81 13.01
N VAL A 22 -19.29 -15.90 13.64
CA VAL A 22 -18.44 -15.81 14.85
C VAL A 22 -17.09 -15.17 14.53
N GLU A 23 -16.47 -15.53 13.41
CA GLU A 23 -15.21 -14.92 12.96
C GLU A 23 -15.38 -13.42 12.72
N LEU A 24 -16.42 -13.01 11.99
CA LEU A 24 -16.75 -11.59 11.76
C LEU A 24 -17.05 -10.85 13.07
N LEU A 25 -17.70 -11.50 14.03
CA LEU A 25 -18.00 -10.91 15.33
C LEU A 25 -16.72 -10.68 16.16
N VAL A 26 -15.74 -11.59 16.09
CA VAL A 26 -14.43 -11.40 16.73
C VAL A 26 -13.70 -10.19 16.13
N PHE A 27 -13.70 -10.06 14.79
CA PHE A 27 -13.12 -8.88 14.12
C PHE A 27 -13.84 -7.59 14.49
N ASN A 28 -15.17 -7.61 14.56
CA ASN A 28 -15.95 -6.44 14.95
C ASN A 28 -15.69 -6.05 16.41
N PHE A 29 -15.64 -7.02 17.33
CA PHE A 29 -15.30 -6.75 18.73
C PHE A 29 -13.88 -6.16 18.87
N LEU A 30 -12.93 -6.69 18.10
CA LEU A 30 -11.58 -6.14 17.99
C LEU A 30 -11.59 -4.68 17.55
N LEU A 31 -12.31 -4.36 16.47
CA LEU A 31 -12.45 -2.99 15.96
C LEU A 31 -13.12 -2.05 16.96
N ILE A 32 -14.13 -2.54 17.68
CA ILE A 32 -14.77 -1.75 18.75
C ILE A 32 -13.77 -1.46 19.86
N LEU A 33 -12.98 -2.45 20.28
CA LEU A 33 -11.98 -2.30 21.32
C LEU A 33 -10.84 -1.36 20.90
N THR A 34 -10.39 -1.41 19.64
CA THR A 34 -9.40 -0.45 19.13
C THR A 34 -9.97 0.97 19.13
N ILE A 35 -11.22 1.17 18.72
CA ILE A 35 -11.85 2.51 18.73
C ILE A 35 -12.02 3.04 20.16
N LEU A 36 -12.49 2.21 21.09
CA LEU A 36 -12.67 2.60 22.50
C LEU A 36 -11.35 2.98 23.17
N THR A 37 -10.27 2.29 22.82
CA THR A 37 -8.94 2.52 23.40
C THR A 37 -8.28 3.74 22.76
N ILE A 38 -8.47 3.99 21.47
CA ILE A 38 -8.12 5.26 20.80
C ILE A 38 -8.82 6.43 21.51
N TRP A 39 -10.13 6.31 21.76
CA TRP A 39 -10.88 7.34 22.50
C TRP A 39 -10.30 7.57 23.90
N LEU A 40 -9.97 6.49 24.62
CA LEU A 40 -9.39 6.56 25.95
C LEU A 40 -8.01 7.24 25.94
N PHE A 41 -7.14 6.89 24.99
CA PHE A 41 -5.82 7.51 24.83
C PHE A 41 -5.91 9.00 24.52
N LYS A 42 -6.86 9.39 23.66
CA LYS A 42 -7.14 10.80 23.35
C LYS A 42 -7.64 11.56 24.58
N ASN A 43 -8.48 10.94 25.39
CA ASN A 43 -8.98 11.53 26.64
C ASN A 43 -7.88 11.67 27.71
N HIS A 44 -6.95 10.71 27.80
CA HIS A 44 -5.86 10.72 28.78
C HIS A 44 -4.55 11.38 28.31
N ARG A 45 -4.51 11.97 27.09
CA ARG A 45 -3.34 12.64 26.49
C ARG A 45 -2.03 11.84 26.51
N PHE A 46 -2.09 10.52 26.34
CA PHE A 46 -0.87 9.72 26.16
C PHE A 46 -0.28 9.98 24.77
N ARG A 47 0.80 10.76 24.72
CA ARG A 47 1.38 11.33 23.48
C ARG A 47 2.35 10.41 22.74
N PHE A 48 2.62 9.21 23.26
CA PHE A 48 3.70 8.34 22.77
C PHE A 48 3.25 7.20 21.84
N LEU A 49 1.95 6.90 21.76
CA LEU A 49 1.42 5.83 20.90
C LEU A 49 0.34 6.40 19.98
N HIS A 50 0.63 6.45 18.68
CA HIS A 50 -0.32 6.82 17.64
C HIS A 50 -1.40 5.72 17.48
N GLU A 51 -2.60 6.11 17.03
CA GLU A 51 -3.80 5.28 16.89
C GLU A 51 -3.52 3.93 16.19
N THR A 52 -2.79 3.97 15.08
CA THR A 52 -2.41 2.79 14.28
C THR A 52 -1.44 1.84 14.99
N GLY A 53 -0.53 2.36 15.82
CA GLY A 53 0.36 1.54 16.65
C GLY A 53 -0.42 0.78 17.74
N GLY A 54 -1.46 1.41 18.29
CA GLY A 54 -2.41 0.79 19.22
C GLY A 54 -3.21 -0.34 18.55
N ALA A 55 -3.81 -0.08 17.39
CA ALA A 55 -4.55 -1.10 16.63
C ALA A 55 -3.71 -2.36 16.34
N MET A 56 -2.44 -2.15 15.99
CA MET A 56 -1.49 -3.23 15.73
C MET A 56 -1.13 -4.04 16.99
N LEU A 57 -1.01 -3.39 18.14
CA LEU A 57 -0.79 -4.07 19.43
C LEU A 57 -1.99 -4.95 19.80
N TYR A 58 -3.22 -4.47 19.63
CA TYR A 58 -4.42 -5.27 19.87
C TYR A 58 -4.53 -6.46 18.93
N GLY A 59 -4.20 -6.26 17.64
CA GLY A 59 -4.09 -7.36 16.68
C GLY A 59 -3.09 -8.41 17.13
N LEU A 60 -1.93 -8.00 17.66
CA LEU A 60 -0.90 -8.90 18.18
C LEU A 60 -1.39 -9.70 19.40
N VAL A 61 -2.03 -9.03 20.36
CA VAL A 61 -2.60 -9.67 21.56
C VAL A 61 -3.67 -10.68 21.16
N MET A 62 -4.55 -10.34 20.22
CA MET A 62 -5.55 -11.30 19.73
C MET A 62 -4.95 -12.43 18.92
N GLY A 63 -3.92 -12.19 18.11
CA GLY A 63 -3.19 -13.25 17.43
C GLY A 63 -2.61 -14.25 18.41
N LEU A 64 -2.06 -13.77 19.54
CA LEU A 64 -1.58 -14.60 20.63
C LEU A 64 -2.73 -15.40 21.27
N ILE A 65 -3.84 -14.74 21.61
CA ILE A 65 -5.02 -15.38 22.21
C ILE A 65 -5.55 -16.48 21.28
N ILE A 66 -5.76 -16.19 20.00
CA ILE A 66 -6.27 -17.14 19.02
C ILE A 66 -5.32 -18.34 18.88
N ARG A 67 -4.00 -18.10 18.82
CA ARG A 67 -3.00 -19.17 18.72
C ARG A 67 -3.02 -20.11 19.92
N TYR A 68 -3.25 -19.61 21.14
CA TYR A 68 -3.29 -20.45 22.34
C TYR A 68 -4.69 -20.98 22.70
N ALA A 69 -5.75 -20.26 22.34
CA ALA A 69 -7.13 -20.64 22.62
C ALA A 69 -7.65 -21.69 21.62
N THR A 70 -7.18 -21.68 20.37
CA THR A 70 -7.50 -22.73 19.42
C THR A 70 -6.62 -23.95 19.66
N LYS A 71 -7.19 -24.98 20.32
CA LYS A 71 -6.58 -26.31 20.29
C LYS A 71 -6.50 -26.78 18.84
N ALA A 72 -5.39 -27.43 18.47
CA ALA A 72 -5.31 -28.15 17.20
C ALA A 72 -6.46 -29.14 17.15
N SER A 73 -7.47 -28.82 16.35
CA SER A 73 -8.45 -29.80 15.94
C SER A 73 -7.68 -30.73 15.01
N ASP A 74 -7.17 -31.83 15.56
CA ASP A 74 -6.70 -32.98 14.79
C ASP A 74 -7.89 -33.37 13.90
N VAL A 75 -7.86 -32.94 12.64
CA VAL A 75 -8.76 -33.48 11.63
C VAL A 75 -8.22 -34.88 11.39
N ASP A 76 -9.00 -35.88 11.82
CA ASP A 76 -8.67 -37.30 11.71
C ASP A 76 -7.99 -37.61 10.38
N SER A 77 -6.73 -38.03 10.52
CA SER A 77 -5.86 -38.72 9.59
C SER A 77 -6.55 -39.20 8.30
N GLY A 78 -6.44 -38.42 7.22
CA GLY A 78 -6.82 -38.87 5.89
C GLY A 78 -5.87 -39.97 5.40
N THR A 79 -6.41 -41.11 5.01
CA THR A 79 -5.68 -42.20 4.36
C THR A 79 -4.97 -41.67 3.10
N VAL A 80 -3.65 -41.84 3.04
CA VAL A 80 -2.82 -41.48 1.89
C VAL A 80 -2.95 -42.57 0.82
N TYR A 81 -3.29 -42.20 -0.41
CA TYR A 81 -3.32 -43.11 -1.57
C TYR A 81 -2.09 -42.84 -2.45
N GLU A 82 -1.34 -43.89 -2.82
CA GLU A 82 -0.16 -43.79 -3.67
C GLU A 82 -0.54 -43.60 -5.16
N CYS A 83 -0.02 -42.54 -5.80
CA CYS A 83 -0.15 -42.30 -7.24
C CYS A 83 1.20 -42.53 -7.93
N GLU A 84 1.47 -43.74 -8.40
CA GLU A 84 2.81 -44.12 -8.90
C GLU A 84 3.28 -43.47 -10.21
N LYS A 85 2.48 -42.66 -10.94
CA LYS A 85 2.96 -41.98 -12.18
C LYS A 85 2.31 -40.61 -12.45
N LEU A 86 2.47 -39.64 -11.55
CA LEU A 86 2.18 -38.23 -11.86
C LEU A 86 3.47 -37.40 -11.76
N LYS A 87 3.91 -36.82 -12.89
CA LYS A 87 5.11 -35.95 -12.94
C LYS A 87 4.82 -34.47 -12.64
N SER A 88 3.55 -34.08 -12.52
CA SER A 88 3.10 -32.73 -12.14
C SER A 88 1.70 -32.80 -11.53
N GLY A 89 1.46 -32.10 -10.42
CA GLY A 89 0.15 -32.06 -9.75
C GLY A 89 -0.86 -31.19 -10.51
N PRO A 90 -2.03 -31.72 -10.91
CA PRO A 90 -3.10 -30.91 -11.50
C PRO A 90 -3.75 -30.01 -10.43
N SER A 91 -4.17 -28.80 -10.80
CA SER A 91 -4.82 -27.83 -9.91
C SER A 91 -6.20 -28.30 -9.41
N THR A 92 -6.87 -29.15 -10.20
CA THR A 92 -8.13 -29.81 -9.87
C THR A 92 -8.08 -31.28 -10.29
N LEU A 93 -8.51 -32.17 -9.39
CA LEU A 93 -8.49 -33.61 -9.57
C LEU A 93 -9.93 -34.11 -9.55
N LEU A 94 -10.41 -34.57 -10.71
CA LEU A 94 -11.74 -35.13 -10.86
C LEU A 94 -11.68 -36.64 -10.67
N ILE A 95 -12.21 -37.13 -9.56
CA ILE A 95 -12.25 -38.58 -9.26
C ILE A 95 -13.68 -39.06 -9.45
N ASN A 96 -13.87 -39.99 -10.40
CA ASN A 96 -15.15 -40.64 -10.59
C ASN A 96 -15.23 -41.88 -9.70
N ILE A 97 -16.05 -41.83 -8.66
CA ILE A 97 -16.32 -42.97 -7.78
C ILE A 97 -17.79 -43.31 -7.91
N THR A 98 -18.08 -44.55 -8.32
CA THR A 98 -19.45 -45.12 -8.37
C THR A 98 -20.49 -44.18 -8.97
N ASN A 99 -20.25 -43.71 -10.20
CA ASN A 99 -21.19 -42.91 -10.99
C ASN A 99 -21.40 -41.45 -10.53
N GLN A 100 -20.52 -40.93 -9.66
CA GLN A 100 -20.45 -39.52 -9.30
C GLN A 100 -19.02 -38.99 -9.46
N VAL A 101 -18.90 -37.80 -10.06
CA VAL A 101 -17.62 -37.11 -10.26
C VAL A 101 -17.40 -36.15 -9.10
N TYR A 102 -16.34 -36.41 -8.33
CA TYR A 102 -15.91 -35.55 -7.22
C TYR A 102 -14.78 -34.65 -7.70
N GLU A 103 -14.90 -33.36 -7.47
CA GLU A 103 -13.85 -32.37 -7.75
C GLU A 103 -13.06 -32.09 -6.48
N TYR A 104 -11.76 -32.42 -6.53
CA TYR A 104 -10.81 -32.11 -5.47
C TYR A 104 -9.91 -30.98 -5.93
N GLN A 105 -9.87 -29.89 -5.17
CA GLN A 105 -8.95 -28.78 -5.45
C GLN A 105 -7.61 -29.03 -4.75
N TYR A 106 -6.52 -28.88 -5.49
CA TYR A 106 -5.18 -29.00 -4.93
C TYR A 106 -4.95 -27.89 -3.90
N ARG A 107 -4.62 -28.26 -2.65
CA ARG A 107 -4.34 -27.31 -1.57
C ARG A 107 -2.85 -27.06 -1.36
N ARG A 108 -2.03 -28.11 -1.29
CA ARG A 108 -0.57 -28.03 -1.05
C ARG A 108 0.10 -29.40 -1.20
N GLU A 109 1.42 -29.37 -1.37
CA GLU A 109 2.29 -30.55 -1.26
C GLU A 109 2.69 -30.77 0.21
N ILE A 110 2.68 -32.02 0.67
CA ILE A 110 3.12 -32.38 2.02
C ILE A 110 4.28 -33.36 1.86
N SER A 111 5.46 -32.98 2.38
CA SER A 111 6.63 -33.85 2.34
C SER A 111 6.40 -35.10 3.21
N HIS A 112 6.79 -36.28 2.69
CA HIS A 112 6.66 -37.59 3.35
C HIS A 112 7.25 -37.66 4.76
N HIS A 113 8.23 -36.80 5.10
CA HIS A 113 8.85 -36.74 6.43
C HIS A 113 8.17 -35.76 7.41
N ASN A 114 7.18 -34.99 6.96
CA ASN A 114 6.44 -34.01 7.76
C ASN A 114 4.96 -34.37 7.96
N VAL A 115 4.64 -35.66 7.89
CA VAL A 115 3.32 -36.19 8.27
C VAL A 115 3.24 -36.33 9.79
N ASN A 116 3.48 -35.22 10.51
CA ASN A 116 3.14 -35.13 11.92
C ASN A 116 1.72 -34.58 12.03
N GLY A 117 0.86 -35.25 12.80
CA GLY A 117 -0.58 -34.97 12.92
C GLY A 117 -0.97 -33.55 13.38
N HIS A 118 -0.01 -32.70 13.75
CA HIS A 118 -0.25 -31.28 14.02
C HIS A 118 -0.38 -30.48 12.73
N GLN A 119 -1.35 -30.86 11.91
CA GLN A 119 -1.52 -30.32 10.59
C GLN A 119 -2.46 -29.11 10.61
N GLY A 120 -2.02 -28.05 11.31
CA GLY A 120 -2.55 -26.69 11.21
C GLY A 120 -4.04 -26.49 11.49
N ASN A 121 -4.36 -25.76 12.55
CA ASN A 121 -5.76 -25.48 12.92
C ASN A 121 -6.52 -24.85 11.74
N ALA A 122 -7.57 -25.52 11.25
CA ALA A 122 -8.40 -25.00 10.16
C ALA A 122 -8.98 -23.61 10.47
N MET A 123 -9.21 -23.31 11.76
CA MET A 123 -9.61 -21.99 12.23
C MET A 123 -8.50 -20.93 12.05
N LEU A 124 -7.22 -21.27 12.28
CA LEU A 124 -6.09 -20.36 12.03
C LEU A 124 -5.93 -20.07 10.53
N GLN A 125 -6.17 -21.08 9.68
CA GLN A 125 -6.11 -20.91 8.23
C GLN A 125 -7.26 -20.03 7.71
N LYS A 126 -8.49 -20.18 8.24
CA LYS A 126 -9.62 -19.30 7.92
C LYS A 126 -9.42 -17.85 8.41
N MET A 127 -8.75 -17.68 9.56
CA MET A 127 -8.38 -16.36 10.09
C MET A 127 -7.12 -15.79 9.42
N THR A 128 -6.49 -16.51 8.50
CA THR A 128 -5.40 -15.97 7.69
C THR A 128 -5.98 -14.96 6.70
N PHE A 129 -5.33 -13.81 6.59
CA PHE A 129 -5.75 -12.67 5.77
C PHE A 129 -5.94 -13.05 4.30
N ASP A 130 -7.12 -12.73 3.75
CA ASP A 130 -7.40 -12.84 2.31
C ASP A 130 -6.84 -11.59 1.58
N PRO A 131 -5.79 -11.73 0.76
CA PRO A 131 -5.22 -10.59 0.03
C PRO A 131 -6.23 -9.93 -0.91
N SER A 132 -7.21 -10.70 -1.40
CA SER A 132 -8.22 -10.23 -2.34
C SER A 132 -9.11 -9.16 -1.71
N ILE A 133 -9.52 -9.36 -0.46
CA ILE A 133 -10.32 -8.40 0.31
C ILE A 133 -9.51 -7.11 0.53
N PHE A 134 -8.22 -7.23 0.83
CA PHE A 134 -7.38 -6.05 1.01
C PHE A 134 -7.28 -5.19 -0.25
N PHE A 135 -6.89 -5.80 -1.38
CA PHE A 135 -6.64 -5.04 -2.60
C PHE A 135 -7.93 -4.49 -3.22
N ASN A 136 -9.04 -5.23 -3.12
CA ASN A 136 -10.29 -4.85 -3.79
C ASN A 136 -11.25 -4.05 -2.91
N ILE A 137 -11.18 -4.17 -1.58
CA ILE A 137 -12.17 -3.56 -0.67
C ILE A 137 -11.51 -2.52 0.24
N LEU A 138 -10.41 -2.85 0.90
CA LEU A 138 -9.81 -1.98 1.94
C LEU A 138 -8.93 -0.87 1.35
N LEU A 139 -8.15 -1.19 0.32
CA LEU A 139 -7.17 -0.26 -0.25
C LEU A 139 -7.79 0.90 -1.08
N PRO A 140 -8.81 0.68 -1.95
CA PRO A 140 -9.31 1.76 -2.81
C PRO A 140 -9.86 2.98 -2.03
N PRO A 141 -10.64 2.83 -0.94
CA PRO A 141 -11.07 3.97 -0.12
C PRO A 141 -9.92 4.80 0.45
N ILE A 142 -8.84 4.13 0.89
CA ILE A 142 -7.67 4.80 1.48
C ILE A 142 -6.99 5.68 0.44
N ILE A 143 -6.67 5.08 -0.72
CA ILE A 143 -5.99 5.76 -1.81
C ILE A 143 -6.87 6.87 -2.40
N PHE A 144 -8.19 6.64 -2.49
CA PHE A 144 -9.11 7.67 -2.93
C PHE A 144 -9.16 8.85 -1.96
N HIS A 145 -9.31 8.60 -0.65
CA HIS A 145 -9.30 9.65 0.36
C HIS A 145 -7.99 10.43 0.33
N ALA A 146 -6.86 9.74 0.17
CA ALA A 146 -5.56 10.37 0.03
C ALA A 146 -5.51 11.29 -1.21
N GLY A 147 -5.97 10.82 -2.38
CA GLY A 147 -6.07 11.64 -3.58
C GLY A 147 -7.03 12.84 -3.43
N TYR A 148 -8.14 12.63 -2.72
CA TYR A 148 -9.22 13.62 -2.58
C TYR A 148 -8.92 14.74 -1.58
N SER A 149 -8.17 14.43 -0.51
CA SER A 149 -7.80 15.35 0.56
C SER A 149 -6.59 16.24 0.24
N LEU A 150 -5.97 16.05 -0.93
CA LEU A 150 -4.78 16.80 -1.35
C LEU A 150 -5.01 18.32 -1.43
N LYS A 151 -4.19 19.07 -0.69
CA LYS A 151 -4.14 20.55 -0.76
C LYS A 151 -3.48 20.99 -2.08
N LYS A 152 -4.33 21.26 -3.08
CA LYS A 152 -3.97 21.54 -4.48
C LYS A 152 -2.76 22.49 -4.66
N ARG A 153 -2.76 23.67 -4.04
CA ARG A 153 -1.74 24.72 -4.31
C ARG A 153 -0.32 24.29 -3.91
N HIS A 154 -0.14 23.74 -2.71
CA HIS A 154 1.19 23.29 -2.25
C HIS A 154 1.64 22.01 -2.95
N PHE A 155 0.69 21.15 -3.33
CA PHE A 155 0.98 19.91 -4.05
C PHE A 155 1.50 20.18 -5.46
N PHE A 156 0.81 21.00 -6.26
CA PHE A 156 1.24 21.33 -7.62
C PHE A 156 2.56 22.09 -7.65
N ARG A 157 2.78 23.00 -6.69
CA ARG A 157 4.07 23.70 -6.52
C ARG A 157 5.25 22.75 -6.27
N ASN A 158 5.02 21.65 -5.56
CA ASN A 158 6.05 20.67 -5.20
C ASN A 158 6.02 19.41 -6.09
N LEU A 159 5.16 19.35 -7.11
CA LEU A 159 4.86 18.14 -7.89
C LEU A 159 6.11 17.53 -8.51
N GLY A 160 7.00 18.35 -9.09
CA GLY A 160 8.24 17.87 -9.69
C GLY A 160 9.17 17.16 -8.69
N SER A 161 9.24 17.67 -7.45
CA SER A 161 10.01 17.01 -6.38
C SER A 161 9.35 15.70 -5.96
N ILE A 162 8.03 15.71 -5.77
CA ILE A 162 7.24 14.54 -5.38
C ILE A 162 7.39 13.43 -6.43
N LEU A 163 7.22 13.73 -7.72
CA LEU A 163 7.38 12.77 -8.81
C LEU A 163 8.81 12.21 -8.85
N THR A 164 9.82 13.06 -8.63
CA THR A 164 11.21 12.60 -8.60
C THR A 164 11.45 11.59 -7.46
N TYR A 165 10.95 11.86 -6.26
CA TYR A 165 11.05 10.88 -5.16
C TYR A 165 10.21 9.63 -5.39
N ALA A 166 8.99 9.77 -5.92
CA ALA A 166 8.08 8.66 -6.12
C ALA A 166 8.55 7.68 -7.20
N PHE A 167 9.13 8.16 -8.30
CA PHE A 167 9.63 7.29 -9.39
C PHE A 167 11.11 6.96 -9.22
N LEU A 168 11.96 7.97 -9.15
CA LEU A 168 13.40 7.75 -9.12
C LEU A 168 13.84 7.23 -7.76
N GLY A 169 13.24 7.74 -6.69
CA GLY A 169 13.51 7.27 -5.33
C GLY A 169 13.10 5.82 -5.09
N THR A 170 11.93 5.40 -5.59
CA THR A 170 11.51 3.99 -5.50
C THR A 170 12.37 3.07 -6.35
N ALA A 171 12.70 3.45 -7.58
CA ALA A 171 13.58 2.69 -8.44
C ALA A 171 14.97 2.48 -7.79
N ILE A 172 15.57 3.56 -7.26
CA ILE A 172 16.84 3.49 -6.54
C ILE A 172 16.70 2.59 -5.30
N SER A 173 15.64 2.76 -4.51
CA SER A 173 15.42 1.98 -3.30
C SER A 173 15.28 0.48 -3.62
N CYS A 174 14.52 0.13 -4.65
CA CYS A 174 14.34 -1.25 -5.12
C CYS A 174 15.68 -1.89 -5.53
N ILE A 175 16.47 -1.17 -6.33
CA ILE A 175 17.77 -1.68 -6.82
C ILE A 175 18.76 -1.84 -5.66
N VAL A 176 18.86 -0.85 -4.78
CA VAL A 176 19.79 -0.90 -3.64
C VAL A 176 19.43 -2.02 -2.66
N ILE A 177 18.13 -2.18 -2.33
CA ILE A 177 17.68 -3.28 -1.47
C ILE A 177 17.98 -4.63 -2.15
N GLY A 178 17.65 -4.77 -3.43
CA GLY A 178 17.90 -6.00 -4.18
C GLY A 178 19.38 -6.38 -4.22
N LEU A 179 20.29 -5.42 -4.45
CA LEU A 179 21.74 -5.64 -4.48
C LEU A 179 22.30 -6.03 -3.11
N ILE A 180 21.90 -5.32 -2.05
CA ILE A 180 22.37 -5.62 -0.69
C ILE A 180 21.88 -7.01 -0.25
N MET A 181 20.60 -7.30 -0.49
CA MET A 181 20.03 -8.61 -0.15
C MET A 181 20.67 -9.75 -0.93
N TYR A 182 20.96 -9.56 -2.22
CA TYR A 182 21.69 -10.55 -3.00
C TYR A 182 23.10 -10.81 -2.43
N GLY A 183 23.78 -9.77 -1.95
CA GLY A 183 25.06 -9.89 -1.24
C GLY A 183 24.95 -10.75 0.03
N PHE A 184 23.94 -10.49 0.87
CA PHE A 184 23.71 -11.28 2.09
C PHE A 184 23.31 -12.73 1.79
N VAL A 185 22.50 -12.97 0.76
CA VAL A 185 22.11 -14.31 0.32
C VAL A 185 23.33 -15.09 -0.18
N LYS A 186 24.23 -14.46 -0.94
CA LYS A 186 25.51 -15.08 -1.33
C LYS A 186 26.40 -15.36 -0.13
N ALA A 187 26.46 -14.46 0.85
CA ALA A 187 27.22 -14.68 2.07
C ALA A 187 26.68 -15.90 2.86
N MET A 188 25.37 -16.05 2.97
CA MET A 188 24.75 -17.24 3.58
C MET A 188 25.09 -18.54 2.87
N LEU A 189 25.14 -18.51 1.54
CA LEU A 189 25.51 -19.66 0.72
C LEU A 189 26.97 -20.07 0.99
N HIS A 190 27.88 -19.10 1.11
CA HIS A 190 29.28 -19.35 1.49
C HIS A 190 29.43 -19.88 2.92
N ILE A 191 28.59 -19.47 3.86
CA ILE A 191 28.60 -19.93 5.26
C ILE A 191 27.96 -21.34 5.40
N GLY A 192 27.38 -21.88 4.33
CA GLY A 192 26.81 -23.24 4.32
C GLY A 192 25.45 -23.37 5.03
N GLN A 193 24.82 -22.25 5.40
CA GLN A 193 23.47 -22.25 6.01
C GLN A 193 22.35 -22.55 4.99
N LEU A 194 22.60 -22.33 3.70
CA LEU A 194 21.64 -22.54 2.63
C LEU A 194 22.13 -23.67 1.70
N LYS A 195 21.89 -24.93 2.07
CA LYS A 195 22.08 -26.08 1.15
C LYS A 195 20.92 -26.12 0.15
N GLY A 196 21.13 -25.62 -1.06
CA GLY A 196 20.28 -25.93 -2.23
C GLY A 196 19.19 -24.91 -2.60
N TRP A 197 19.20 -23.68 -2.07
CA TRP A 197 18.17 -22.69 -2.38
C TRP A 197 18.56 -21.86 -3.61
N ALA A 198 17.83 -22.00 -4.70
CA ALA A 198 17.98 -21.16 -5.89
C ALA A 198 17.35 -19.79 -5.64
N PHE A 199 17.97 -18.96 -4.80
CA PHE A 199 17.62 -17.55 -4.73
C PHE A 199 18.13 -16.85 -5.99
N HIS A 200 17.21 -16.41 -6.83
CA HIS A 200 17.55 -15.64 -8.00
C HIS A 200 17.67 -14.15 -7.65
N PHE A 201 18.41 -13.41 -8.48
CA PHE A 201 18.51 -11.96 -8.32
C PHE A 201 17.13 -11.28 -8.47
N THR A 202 16.24 -11.87 -9.26
CA THR A 202 14.85 -11.45 -9.44
C THR A 202 14.05 -11.49 -8.14
N ASP A 203 14.25 -12.51 -7.30
CA ASP A 203 13.58 -12.61 -6.00
C ASP A 203 14.06 -11.51 -5.05
N CYS A 204 15.36 -11.18 -5.09
CA CYS A 204 15.92 -10.08 -4.31
C CYS A 204 15.39 -8.71 -4.78
N LEU A 205 15.26 -8.52 -6.09
CA LEU A 205 14.63 -7.32 -6.66
C LEU A 205 13.14 -7.24 -6.32
N PHE A 206 12.41 -8.36 -6.35
CA PHE A 206 11.02 -8.43 -5.93
C PHE A 206 10.85 -8.03 -4.45
N PHE A 207 11.74 -8.51 -3.58
CA PHE A 207 11.78 -8.05 -2.19
C PHE A 207 12.10 -6.56 -2.10
N GLY A 208 13.00 -6.06 -2.94
CA GLY A 208 13.34 -4.65 -3.04
C GLY A 208 12.17 -3.77 -3.48
N SER A 209 11.33 -4.20 -4.43
CA SER A 209 10.17 -3.45 -4.88
C SER A 209 9.06 -3.43 -3.84
N LEU A 210 8.82 -4.58 -3.19
CA LEU A 210 7.88 -4.72 -2.08
C LEU A 210 8.28 -3.79 -0.91
N MET A 211 9.55 -3.84 -0.53
CA MET A 211 10.14 -2.95 0.46
C MET A 211 10.56 -1.62 -0.16
N SER A 212 9.95 -1.13 -1.24
CA SER A 212 10.20 0.24 -1.74
C SER A 212 9.08 1.20 -1.36
N ALA A 213 7.84 0.71 -1.23
CA ALA A 213 6.69 1.45 -0.72
C ALA A 213 6.95 1.96 0.71
N THR A 214 6.64 3.24 0.98
CA THR A 214 6.74 3.79 2.33
C THR A 214 5.43 4.43 2.74
N ASP A 215 5.01 4.16 3.96
CA ASP A 215 3.74 4.56 4.51
C ASP A 215 3.93 5.31 5.84
N PRO A 216 4.11 6.63 5.79
CA PRO A 216 4.28 7.47 6.96
C PRO A 216 2.95 7.82 7.64
N VAL A 217 1.88 7.01 7.57
CA VAL A 217 0.56 7.35 8.15
C VAL A 217 0.65 7.83 9.61
N THR A 218 1.42 7.13 10.47
CA THR A 218 1.62 7.58 11.87
C THR A 218 2.29 8.96 11.95
N VAL A 219 3.32 9.20 11.14
CA VAL A 219 4.08 10.46 11.12
C VAL A 219 3.21 11.59 10.58
N LEU A 220 2.46 11.34 9.51
CA LEU A 220 1.58 12.31 8.87
C LEU A 220 0.44 12.73 9.80
N ALA A 221 -0.14 11.79 10.54
CA ALA A 221 -1.15 12.12 11.53
C ALA A 221 -0.58 12.96 12.69
N ILE A 222 0.61 12.63 13.20
CA ILE A 222 1.32 13.46 14.18
C ILE A 222 1.62 14.86 13.62
N PHE A 223 2.01 14.97 12.33
CA PHE A 223 2.25 16.26 11.68
C PHE A 223 0.98 17.09 11.56
N HIS A 224 -0.14 16.43 11.26
CA HIS A 224 -1.45 17.07 11.19
C HIS A 224 -1.90 17.60 12.55
N GLU A 225 -1.74 16.81 13.63
CA GLU A 225 -2.05 17.27 14.99
C GLU A 225 -1.16 18.44 15.44
N LEU A 226 0.14 18.33 15.15
CA LEU A 226 1.14 19.31 15.56
C LEU A 226 1.20 20.53 14.63
N HIS A 227 0.47 20.55 13.50
CA HIS A 227 0.52 21.64 12.52
C HIS A 227 1.96 21.97 12.11
N VAL A 228 2.67 20.93 11.66
CA VAL A 228 4.03 21.04 11.11
C VAL A 228 4.00 21.75 9.75
N ASP A 229 5.14 22.31 9.35
CA ASP A 229 5.34 22.97 8.04
C ASP A 229 4.63 22.26 6.87
N THR A 230 3.79 23.02 6.18
CA THR A 230 2.92 22.55 5.10
C THR A 230 3.71 21.97 3.92
N ASP A 231 4.91 22.49 3.61
CA ASP A 231 5.73 21.99 2.51
C ASP A 231 6.32 20.61 2.84
N LEU A 232 6.76 20.39 4.08
CA LEU A 232 7.27 19.08 4.52
C LEU A 232 6.14 18.04 4.54
N TYR A 233 4.98 18.42 5.09
CA TYR A 233 3.78 17.57 5.09
C TYR A 233 3.41 17.16 3.66
N THR A 234 3.33 18.13 2.74
CA THR A 234 2.91 17.89 1.36
C THR A 234 3.90 17.01 0.59
N LEU A 235 5.20 17.21 0.81
CA LEU A 235 6.23 16.42 0.15
C LEU A 235 6.21 14.96 0.63
N LEU A 236 6.16 14.74 1.95
CA LEU A 236 6.12 13.40 2.54
C LEU A 236 4.83 12.66 2.17
N PHE A 237 3.68 13.34 2.24
CA PHE A 237 2.39 12.80 1.85
C PHE A 237 2.33 12.42 0.36
N GLY A 238 2.79 13.33 -0.51
CA GLY A 238 2.81 13.07 -1.94
C GLY A 238 3.75 11.93 -2.32
N GLU A 239 4.90 11.85 -1.65
CA GLU A 239 5.87 10.76 -1.83
C GLU A 239 5.24 9.41 -1.49
N SER A 240 4.64 9.26 -0.31
CA SER A 240 4.05 7.98 0.12
C SER A 240 2.94 7.50 -0.79
N VAL A 241 1.98 8.39 -1.11
CA VAL A 241 0.81 7.98 -1.91
C VAL A 241 1.20 7.57 -3.33
N LEU A 242 2.15 8.28 -3.96
CA LEU A 242 2.60 7.92 -5.31
C LEU A 242 3.60 6.76 -5.32
N ASN A 243 4.45 6.65 -4.28
CA ASN A 243 5.42 5.56 -4.22
C ASN A 243 4.75 4.20 -4.00
N ASP A 244 3.61 4.15 -3.31
CA ASP A 244 2.81 2.95 -3.12
C ASP A 244 2.29 2.42 -4.46
N ALA A 245 1.71 3.31 -5.26
CA ALA A 245 1.27 3.03 -6.63
C ALA A 245 2.43 2.50 -7.49
N VAL A 246 3.57 3.19 -7.47
CA VAL A 246 4.76 2.82 -8.26
C VAL A 246 5.33 1.46 -7.81
N ALA A 247 5.42 1.20 -6.51
CA ALA A 247 5.95 -0.05 -5.95
C ALA A 247 5.10 -1.27 -6.34
N ILE A 248 3.77 -1.12 -6.39
CA ILE A 248 2.86 -2.20 -6.83
C ILE A 248 3.09 -2.52 -8.30
N VAL A 249 3.14 -1.50 -9.17
CA VAL A 249 3.36 -1.70 -10.62
C VAL A 249 4.77 -2.27 -10.87
N LEU A 250 5.76 -1.83 -10.09
CA LEU A 250 7.13 -2.34 -10.16
C LEU A 250 7.21 -3.82 -9.75
N THR A 251 6.55 -4.19 -8.65
CA THR A 251 6.47 -5.58 -8.17
C THR A 251 5.82 -6.49 -9.22
N TYR A 252 4.73 -6.02 -9.84
CA TYR A 252 4.07 -6.73 -10.94
C TYR A 252 5.00 -6.91 -12.16
N SER A 253 5.71 -5.85 -12.54
CA SER A 253 6.64 -5.86 -13.69
C SER A 253 7.83 -6.82 -13.47
N ILE A 254 8.31 -6.93 -12.22
CA ILE A 254 9.35 -7.89 -11.83
C ILE A 254 8.80 -9.31 -11.82
N SER A 255 7.55 -9.52 -11.39
CA SER A 255 6.94 -10.86 -11.37
C SER A 255 6.72 -11.45 -12.77
N ILE A 256 6.46 -10.60 -13.77
CA ILE A 256 6.32 -11.00 -15.18
C ILE A 256 7.68 -11.19 -15.85
N TYR A 257 8.75 -10.65 -15.27
CA TYR A 257 10.08 -10.81 -15.82
C TYR A 257 10.48 -12.29 -15.79
N SER A 258 10.48 -12.92 -16.96
CA SER A 258 10.88 -14.31 -17.15
C SER A 258 12.01 -14.35 -18.20
N PRO A 259 13.26 -14.66 -17.79
CA PRO A 259 14.37 -14.75 -18.72
C PRO A 259 14.17 -15.99 -19.62
N LYS A 260 13.95 -15.77 -20.92
CA LYS A 260 13.59 -16.84 -21.88
C LYS A 260 14.71 -17.82 -22.21
N GLU A 261 15.97 -17.44 -22.02
CA GLU A 261 17.10 -18.24 -22.52
C GLU A 261 18.16 -18.59 -21.46
N ASN A 262 18.36 -17.77 -20.41
CA ASN A 262 19.29 -18.06 -19.32
C ASN A 262 18.89 -17.35 -18.00
N PRO A 263 18.60 -18.06 -16.89
CA PRO A 263 18.25 -17.45 -15.61
C PRO A 263 19.41 -16.68 -14.94
N ASN A 264 20.64 -16.82 -15.44
CA ASN A 264 21.85 -16.22 -14.88
C ASN A 264 22.43 -15.06 -15.71
N ALA A 265 21.90 -14.79 -16.92
CA ALA A 265 22.36 -13.69 -17.76
C ALA A 265 21.34 -12.54 -17.73
N PHE A 266 21.83 -11.31 -17.56
CA PHE A 266 20.96 -10.13 -17.63
C PHE A 266 20.55 -9.90 -19.08
N ASP A 267 19.31 -10.26 -19.41
CA ASP A 267 18.73 -9.92 -20.70
C ASP A 267 18.25 -8.47 -20.69
N ALA A 268 19.02 -7.60 -21.34
CA ALA A 268 18.69 -6.19 -21.49
C ALA A 268 17.37 -5.99 -22.26
N ALA A 269 17.04 -6.87 -23.22
CA ALA A 269 15.78 -6.77 -23.97
C ALA A 269 14.58 -7.03 -23.06
N ALA A 270 14.63 -8.08 -22.23
CA ALA A 270 13.61 -8.35 -21.23
C ALA A 270 13.49 -7.23 -20.18
N PHE A 271 14.61 -6.60 -19.78
CA PHE A 271 14.58 -5.45 -18.87
C PHE A 271 13.86 -4.25 -19.49
N PHE A 272 14.22 -3.85 -20.71
CA PHE A 272 13.55 -2.75 -21.40
C PHE A 272 12.08 -3.06 -21.68
N GLN A 273 11.73 -4.32 -21.95
CA GLN A 273 10.34 -4.76 -22.07
C GLN A 273 9.58 -4.59 -20.75
N SER A 274 10.16 -4.99 -19.61
CA SER A 274 9.54 -4.78 -18.29
C SER A 274 9.38 -3.29 -17.96
N VAL A 275 10.35 -2.44 -18.32
CA VAL A 275 10.23 -0.97 -18.16
C VAL A 275 9.13 -0.40 -19.07
N GLY A 276 9.03 -0.88 -20.31
CA GLY A 276 7.98 -0.50 -21.25
C GLY A 276 6.59 -0.90 -20.76
N ASN A 277 6.44 -2.11 -20.23
CA ASN A 277 5.21 -2.60 -19.61
C ASN A 277 4.85 -1.77 -18.38
N PHE A 278 5.82 -1.46 -17.51
CA PHE A 278 5.63 -0.60 -16.35
C PHE A 278 5.08 0.77 -16.76
N LEU A 279 5.74 1.45 -17.71
CA LEU A 279 5.31 2.76 -18.20
C LEU A 279 3.95 2.71 -18.88
N GLY A 280 3.67 1.65 -19.66
CA GLY A 280 2.40 1.44 -20.34
C GLY A 280 1.23 1.24 -19.37
N ILE A 281 1.40 0.38 -18.36
CA ILE A 281 0.39 0.13 -17.33
C ILE A 281 0.15 1.41 -16.51
N PHE A 282 1.22 2.08 -16.09
CA PHE A 282 1.11 3.30 -15.31
C PHE A 282 0.39 4.42 -16.09
N ALA A 283 0.81 4.69 -17.33
CA ALA A 283 0.21 5.71 -18.18
C ALA A 283 -1.25 5.36 -18.55
N GLY A 284 -1.55 4.08 -18.81
CA GLY A 284 -2.90 3.59 -19.06
C GLY A 284 -3.82 3.80 -17.87
N SER A 285 -3.37 3.44 -16.66
CA SER A 285 -4.11 3.67 -15.42
C SER A 285 -4.33 5.17 -15.13
N PHE A 286 -3.31 6.01 -15.37
CA PHE A 286 -3.44 7.47 -15.24
C PHE A 286 -4.50 8.04 -16.19
N ALA A 287 -4.46 7.64 -17.46
CA ALA A 287 -5.40 8.10 -18.48
C ALA A 287 -6.84 7.65 -18.17
N MET A 288 -7.01 6.39 -17.74
CA MET A 288 -8.31 5.85 -17.38
C MET A 288 -8.87 6.49 -16.10
N GLY A 289 -8.08 6.64 -15.04
CA GLY A 289 -8.51 7.33 -13.82
C GLY A 289 -8.95 8.78 -14.08
N SER A 290 -8.15 9.50 -14.86
CA SER A 290 -8.46 10.89 -15.25
C SER A 290 -9.70 10.99 -16.14
N SER A 291 -9.91 10.05 -17.06
CA SER A 291 -11.07 10.09 -17.95
C SER A 291 -12.38 9.86 -17.20
N TYR A 292 -12.43 8.91 -16.25
CA TYR A 292 -13.60 8.69 -15.39
C TYR A 292 -13.93 9.91 -14.52
N ALA A 293 -12.92 10.61 -14.03
CA ALA A 293 -13.11 11.84 -13.28
C ALA A 293 -13.62 13.00 -14.14
N VAL A 294 -13.11 13.15 -15.37
CA VAL A 294 -13.62 14.13 -16.33
C VAL A 294 -15.06 13.80 -16.71
N VAL A 295 -15.39 12.54 -16.96
CA VAL A 295 -16.77 12.08 -17.18
C VAL A 295 -17.64 12.43 -15.97
N THR A 296 -17.18 12.19 -14.75
CA THR A 296 -17.89 12.56 -13.52
C THR A 296 -18.10 14.07 -13.43
N ALA A 297 -17.08 14.87 -13.75
CA ALA A 297 -17.15 16.31 -13.74
C ALA A 297 -18.09 16.85 -14.82
N LEU A 298 -18.11 16.24 -16.02
CA LEU A 298 -19.02 16.58 -17.11
C LEU A 298 -20.45 16.18 -16.81
N ILE A 299 -20.68 14.99 -16.23
CA ILE A 299 -22.00 14.56 -15.77
C ILE A 299 -22.49 15.49 -14.66
N SER A 300 -21.65 15.78 -13.66
CA SER A 300 -21.97 16.73 -12.59
C SER A 300 -22.26 18.13 -13.14
N PHE A 301 -21.46 18.63 -14.08
CA PHE A 301 -21.66 19.92 -14.73
C PHE A 301 -22.93 19.96 -15.60
N MET A 302 -23.19 18.91 -16.37
CA MET A 302 -24.39 18.77 -17.20
C MET A 302 -25.66 18.61 -16.36
N HIS A 303 -25.56 17.88 -15.24
CA HIS A 303 -26.62 17.79 -14.23
C HIS A 303 -26.89 19.15 -13.59
N LEU A 304 -25.84 19.91 -13.26
CA LEU A 304 -25.97 21.23 -12.64
C LEU A 304 -26.56 22.29 -13.58
N THR A 305 -26.28 22.21 -14.89
CA THR A 305 -26.57 23.29 -15.83
C THR A 305 -27.75 23.08 -16.78
N LYS A 306 -28.25 21.86 -17.02
CA LYS A 306 -29.19 21.70 -18.17
C LYS A 306 -30.34 20.69 -18.11
N PHE A 307 -30.25 19.56 -17.41
CA PHE A 307 -31.29 18.51 -17.60
C PHE A 307 -31.90 17.88 -16.34
N THR A 308 -31.35 18.05 -15.13
CA THR A 308 -31.93 17.39 -13.96
C THR A 308 -31.54 18.13 -12.67
N LYS A 309 -32.51 18.63 -11.90
CA LYS A 309 -32.28 19.29 -10.61
C LYS A 309 -31.83 18.32 -9.50
N LEU A 310 -30.78 17.53 -9.74
CA LEU A 310 -30.23 16.59 -8.75
C LEU A 310 -29.58 17.30 -7.56
N CYS A 311 -29.17 18.57 -7.70
CA CYS A 311 -28.67 19.37 -6.58
C CYS A 311 -29.73 19.58 -5.49
N GLU A 312 -31.02 19.39 -5.80
CA GLU A 312 -32.11 19.39 -4.80
C GLU A 312 -32.16 18.07 -3.99
N PHE A 313 -31.44 17.01 -4.42
CA PHE A 313 -31.34 15.72 -3.73
C PHE A 313 -29.87 15.37 -3.39
N PRO A 314 -29.34 15.93 -2.30
CA PRO A 314 -27.92 15.85 -1.99
C PRO A 314 -27.41 14.42 -1.70
N MET A 315 -28.31 13.50 -1.31
CA MET A 315 -28.00 12.07 -1.12
C MET A 315 -27.69 11.36 -2.44
N LEU A 316 -28.44 11.65 -3.51
CA LEU A 316 -28.27 11.02 -4.82
C LEU A 316 -26.97 11.48 -5.49
N GLU A 317 -26.64 12.76 -5.33
CA GLU A 317 -25.36 13.35 -5.76
C GLU A 317 -24.16 12.67 -5.07
N THR A 318 -24.23 12.47 -3.75
CA THR A 318 -23.19 11.80 -2.96
C THR A 318 -23.04 10.33 -3.38
N GLY A 319 -24.16 9.61 -3.57
CA GLY A 319 -24.15 8.22 -4.02
C GLY A 319 -23.57 8.03 -5.43
N LEU A 320 -23.93 8.92 -6.36
CA LEU A 320 -23.38 8.92 -7.72
C LEU A 320 -21.88 9.20 -7.71
N PHE A 321 -21.44 10.17 -6.90
CA PHE A 321 -20.02 10.47 -6.72
C PHE A 321 -19.24 9.24 -6.24
N PHE A 322 -19.75 8.52 -5.23
CA PHE A 322 -19.12 7.30 -4.72
C PHE A 322 -19.05 6.19 -5.78
N LEU A 323 -20.17 5.91 -6.46
CA LEU A 323 -20.23 4.83 -7.46
C LEU A 323 -19.32 5.09 -8.66
N LEU A 324 -19.27 6.34 -9.16
CA LEU A 324 -18.39 6.70 -10.27
C LEU A 324 -16.92 6.58 -9.91
N SER A 325 -16.55 6.99 -8.70
CA SER A 325 -15.19 6.84 -8.16
C SER A 325 -14.79 5.36 -8.09
N TRP A 326 -15.68 4.51 -7.58
CA TRP A 326 -15.45 3.06 -7.52
C TRP A 326 -15.42 2.40 -8.90
N SER A 327 -16.20 2.91 -9.86
CA SER A 327 -16.20 2.37 -11.23
C SER A 327 -14.85 2.52 -11.93
N ALA A 328 -14.08 3.57 -11.60
CA ALA A 328 -12.74 3.79 -12.15
C ALA A 328 -11.73 2.73 -11.68
N PHE A 329 -11.88 2.23 -10.45
CA PHE A 329 -11.12 1.10 -9.94
C PHE A 329 -11.42 -0.17 -10.74
N LEU A 330 -12.70 -0.53 -10.79
CA LEU A 330 -13.17 -1.78 -11.38
C LEU A 330 -12.91 -1.84 -12.89
N SER A 331 -13.04 -0.71 -13.60
CA SER A 331 -12.79 -0.65 -15.04
C SER A 331 -11.31 -0.85 -15.37
N ALA A 332 -10.41 -0.30 -14.57
CA ALA A 332 -8.97 -0.49 -14.74
C ALA A 332 -8.56 -1.94 -14.48
N GLU A 333 -9.04 -2.57 -13.40
CA GLU A 333 -8.81 -4.00 -13.16
C GLU A 333 -9.41 -4.87 -14.28
N ALA A 334 -10.62 -4.56 -14.77
CA ALA A 334 -11.24 -5.27 -15.89
C ALA A 334 -10.46 -5.13 -17.21
N ALA A 335 -9.76 -4.00 -17.41
CA ALA A 335 -8.90 -3.76 -18.57
C ALA A 335 -7.50 -4.37 -18.43
N GLY A 336 -7.18 -5.05 -17.33
CA GLY A 336 -5.83 -5.56 -17.05
C GLY A 336 -4.80 -4.46 -16.73
N LEU A 337 -5.28 -3.27 -16.37
CA LEU A 337 -4.47 -2.16 -15.86
C LEU A 337 -4.50 -2.16 -14.32
N THR A 338 -3.70 -1.31 -13.68
CA THR A 338 -3.71 -1.20 -12.21
C THR A 338 -4.85 -0.30 -11.73
N GLY A 339 -5.84 -0.87 -11.04
CA GLY A 339 -7.00 -0.13 -10.53
C GLY A 339 -6.63 0.89 -9.46
N ILE A 340 -5.62 0.58 -8.66
CA ILE A 340 -5.16 1.41 -7.53
C ILE A 340 -4.65 2.77 -8.03
N VAL A 341 -3.85 2.76 -9.10
CA VAL A 341 -3.32 3.97 -9.73
C VAL A 341 -4.45 4.78 -10.38
N ALA A 342 -5.40 4.10 -11.02
CA ALA A 342 -6.56 4.77 -11.61
C ALA A 342 -7.43 5.48 -10.55
N VAL A 343 -7.66 4.85 -9.39
CA VAL A 343 -8.41 5.45 -8.27
C VAL A 343 -7.71 6.68 -7.72
N LEU A 344 -6.39 6.63 -7.55
CA LEU A 344 -5.62 7.78 -7.06
C LEU A 344 -5.82 9.00 -7.95
N PHE A 345 -5.57 8.84 -9.25
CA PHE A 345 -5.70 9.95 -10.19
C PHE A 345 -7.15 10.38 -10.38
N CYS A 346 -8.11 9.45 -10.30
CA CYS A 346 -9.53 9.78 -10.25
C CYS A 346 -9.85 10.67 -9.04
N GLY A 347 -9.38 10.32 -7.84
CA GLY A 347 -9.57 11.12 -6.62
C GLY A 347 -8.96 12.52 -6.72
N VAL A 348 -7.73 12.64 -7.24
CA VAL A 348 -7.04 13.93 -7.45
C VAL A 348 -7.82 14.83 -8.41
N THR A 349 -8.24 14.28 -9.55
CA THR A 349 -8.93 15.03 -10.60
C THR A 349 -10.37 15.36 -10.20
N GLN A 350 -11.08 14.47 -9.51
CA GLN A 350 -12.40 14.75 -8.94
C GLN A 350 -12.34 15.79 -7.81
N ALA A 351 -11.31 15.76 -6.97
CA ALA A 351 -11.08 16.83 -6.01
C ALA A 351 -10.88 18.16 -6.75
N HIS A 352 -10.20 18.17 -7.89
CA HIS A 352 -9.99 19.37 -8.70
C HIS A 352 -11.28 19.92 -9.32
N TYR A 353 -11.95 19.10 -10.15
CA TYR A 353 -13.05 19.53 -10.99
C TYR A 353 -14.43 19.31 -10.36
N THR A 354 -14.68 18.12 -9.84
CA THR A 354 -16.00 17.74 -9.32
C THR A 354 -16.31 18.43 -8.00
N TYR A 355 -15.34 18.55 -7.09
CA TYR A 355 -15.55 19.17 -5.76
C TYR A 355 -16.12 20.59 -5.83
N ASN A 356 -15.68 21.37 -6.81
CA ASN A 356 -16.13 22.76 -6.98
C ASN A 356 -17.59 22.81 -7.48
N ASN A 357 -17.99 21.82 -8.27
CA ASN A 357 -19.32 21.71 -8.86
C ASN A 357 -20.35 21.08 -7.91
N LEU A 358 -19.94 20.43 -6.83
CA LEU A 358 -20.89 19.81 -5.89
C LEU A 358 -21.70 20.86 -5.10
N SER A 359 -22.91 20.49 -4.66
CA SER A 359 -23.67 21.27 -3.68
C SER A 359 -22.92 21.39 -2.32
N PRO A 360 -23.11 22.47 -1.54
CA PRO A 360 -22.37 22.68 -0.29
C PRO A 360 -22.57 21.53 0.71
N ASP A 361 -23.78 20.99 0.80
CA ASP A 361 -24.08 19.83 1.66
C ASP A 361 -23.36 18.57 1.20
N SER A 362 -23.30 18.33 -0.12
CA SER A 362 -22.61 17.17 -0.67
C SER A 362 -21.10 17.26 -0.49
N LYS A 363 -20.50 18.45 -0.55
CA LYS A 363 -19.07 18.64 -0.27
C LYS A 363 -18.69 18.19 1.14
N MET A 364 -19.53 18.49 2.14
CA MET A 364 -19.30 18.05 3.51
C MET A 364 -19.49 16.54 3.64
N ARG A 365 -20.59 16.01 3.10
CA ARG A 365 -20.89 14.56 3.18
C ARG A 365 -19.86 13.70 2.47
N THR A 366 -19.41 14.06 1.27
CA THR A 366 -18.38 13.28 0.56
C THR A 366 -17.09 13.24 1.35
N LYS A 367 -16.64 14.39 1.89
CA LYS A 367 -15.43 14.46 2.71
C LYS A 367 -15.54 13.56 3.94
N GLN A 368 -16.63 13.67 4.71
CA GLN A 368 -16.87 12.85 5.90
C GLN A 368 -16.97 11.36 5.58
N LEU A 369 -17.61 10.99 4.47
CA LEU A 369 -17.76 9.59 4.05
C LEU A 369 -16.39 8.96 3.77
N PHE A 370 -15.55 9.60 2.95
CA PHE A 370 -14.25 9.04 2.60
C PHE A 370 -13.26 9.08 3.77
N GLU A 371 -13.32 10.12 4.61
CA GLU A 371 -12.53 10.18 5.85
C GLU A 371 -12.91 9.05 6.81
N PHE A 372 -14.20 8.77 6.99
CA PHE A 372 -14.69 7.66 7.81
C PHE A 372 -14.27 6.29 7.25
N MET A 373 -14.42 6.07 5.93
CA MET A 373 -13.99 4.83 5.30
C MET A 373 -12.48 4.62 5.40
N ASN A 374 -11.68 5.67 5.23
CA ASN A 374 -10.23 5.64 5.40
C ASN A 374 -9.86 5.24 6.83
N PHE A 375 -10.43 5.91 7.83
CA PHE A 375 -10.22 5.61 9.24
C PHE A 375 -10.55 4.16 9.59
N LEU A 376 -11.66 3.63 9.09
CA LEU A 376 -12.03 2.24 9.34
C LEU A 376 -11.07 1.27 8.64
N ALA A 377 -10.76 1.51 7.36
CA ALA A 377 -9.91 0.63 6.57
C ALA A 377 -8.48 0.55 7.13
N GLU A 378 -7.88 1.67 7.53
CA GLU A 378 -6.56 1.70 8.16
C GLU A 378 -6.53 0.89 9.47
N ASN A 379 -7.52 1.09 10.35
CA ASN A 379 -7.60 0.36 11.63
C ASN A 379 -7.76 -1.15 11.41
N VAL A 380 -8.57 -1.55 10.43
CA VAL A 380 -8.74 -2.95 10.04
C VAL A 380 -7.39 -3.53 9.60
N ILE A 381 -6.67 -2.84 8.71
CA ILE A 381 -5.38 -3.27 8.16
C ILE A 381 -4.31 -3.45 9.25
N PHE A 382 -4.14 -2.46 10.13
CA PHE A 382 -3.13 -2.54 11.20
C PHE A 382 -3.47 -3.63 12.23
N CYS A 383 -4.75 -3.82 12.54
CA CYS A 383 -5.20 -4.93 13.38
C CYS A 383 -4.89 -6.29 12.73
N TYR A 384 -5.17 -6.46 11.44
CA TYR A 384 -4.85 -7.69 10.70
C TYR A 384 -3.35 -7.99 10.64
N MET A 385 -2.52 -6.97 10.45
CA MET A 385 -1.07 -7.15 10.46
C MET A 385 -0.56 -7.60 11.83
N GLY A 386 -1.14 -7.06 12.90
CA GLY A 386 -0.98 -7.54 14.28
C GLY A 386 -1.26 -9.03 14.42
N LEU A 387 -2.43 -9.44 13.93
CA LEU A 387 -2.93 -10.82 13.96
C LEU A 387 -2.01 -11.77 13.17
N ALA A 388 -1.58 -11.36 11.98
CA ALA A 388 -0.84 -12.18 11.01
C ALA A 388 0.49 -12.73 11.57
N LEU A 389 1.12 -12.04 12.52
CA LEU A 389 2.36 -12.47 13.17
C LEU A 389 2.22 -13.79 13.94
N PHE A 390 1.04 -14.08 14.45
CA PHE A 390 0.78 -15.30 15.24
C PHE A 390 -0.15 -16.29 14.56
N THR A 391 -0.97 -15.86 13.61
CA THR A 391 -1.86 -16.77 12.86
C THR A 391 -1.16 -17.49 11.71
N PHE A 392 -0.12 -16.89 11.11
CA PHE A 392 0.61 -17.54 10.03
C PHE A 392 1.51 -18.66 10.57
N GLN A 393 1.30 -19.88 10.08
CA GLN A 393 1.93 -21.08 10.65
C GLN A 393 3.36 -21.35 10.14
N ASN A 394 3.70 -20.86 8.94
CA ASN A 394 4.96 -21.20 8.26
C ASN A 394 5.99 -20.05 8.30
N HIS A 395 6.19 -19.45 9.47
CA HIS A 395 7.25 -18.45 9.61
C HIS A 395 8.64 -19.09 9.58
N ILE A 396 9.40 -18.80 8.54
CA ILE A 396 10.82 -19.20 8.43
C ILE A 396 11.67 -18.01 8.89
N PHE A 397 12.15 -18.09 10.12
CA PHE A 397 13.02 -17.06 10.69
C PHE A 397 14.47 -17.30 10.32
N SER A 398 15.00 -16.42 9.47
CA SER A 398 16.42 -16.40 9.08
C SER A 398 17.09 -15.14 9.64
N PRO A 399 17.74 -15.19 10.82
CA PRO A 399 18.25 -14.01 11.51
C PRO A 399 19.20 -13.16 10.65
N LEU A 400 20.07 -13.80 9.87
CA LEU A 400 21.01 -13.11 8.99
C LEU A 400 20.30 -12.40 7.83
N PHE A 401 19.15 -12.92 7.35
CA PHE A 401 18.37 -12.33 6.27
C PHE A 401 17.61 -11.12 6.80
N ILE A 402 17.05 -11.25 8.00
CA ILE A 402 16.38 -10.15 8.71
C ILE A 402 17.36 -9.01 8.97
N PHE A 403 18.55 -9.32 9.49
CA PHE A 403 19.58 -8.32 9.72
C PHE A 403 20.02 -7.64 8.42
N GLY A 404 20.27 -8.42 7.35
CA GLY A 404 20.60 -7.88 6.04
C GLY A 404 19.51 -6.97 5.48
N ALA A 405 18.23 -7.32 5.66
CA ALA A 405 17.10 -6.53 5.22
C ALA A 405 16.95 -5.23 6.02
N PHE A 406 17.19 -5.24 7.34
CA PHE A 406 17.23 -4.01 8.14
C PHE A 406 18.28 -3.04 7.62
N VAL A 407 19.52 -3.52 7.44
CA VAL A 407 20.62 -2.70 6.88
C VAL A 407 20.25 -2.19 5.49
N ALA A 408 19.72 -3.06 4.62
CA ALA A 408 19.34 -2.71 3.26
C ALA A 408 18.30 -1.59 3.22
N VAL A 409 17.25 -1.64 4.05
CA VAL A 409 16.18 -0.64 4.08
C VAL A 409 16.71 0.73 4.52
N PHE A 410 17.58 0.79 5.53
CA PHE A 410 18.17 2.06 5.98
C PHE A 410 19.10 2.67 4.95
N VAL A 411 20.00 1.85 4.38
CA VAL A 411 20.95 2.31 3.35
C VAL A 411 20.20 2.76 2.11
N ALA A 412 19.20 2.00 1.65
CA ALA A 412 18.38 2.36 0.50
C ALA A 412 17.65 3.69 0.71
N ARG A 413 17.08 3.93 1.89
CA ARG A 413 16.42 5.21 2.19
C ARG A 413 17.41 6.38 2.17
N ALA A 414 18.62 6.20 2.70
CA ALA A 414 19.67 7.22 2.64
C ALA A 414 20.13 7.49 1.19
N CYS A 415 20.32 6.43 0.39
CA CYS A 415 20.71 6.53 -1.02
C CYS A 415 19.63 7.13 -1.92
N ASN A 416 18.36 7.00 -1.55
CA ASN A 416 17.24 7.66 -2.22
C ASN A 416 17.19 9.15 -1.84
N ILE A 417 17.08 9.47 -0.55
CA ILE A 417 16.72 10.82 -0.12
C ILE A 417 17.84 11.83 -0.32
N TYR A 418 19.08 11.56 0.11
CA TYR A 418 20.15 12.57 0.07
C TYR A 418 20.60 12.94 -1.36
N PRO A 419 20.87 11.97 -2.26
CA PRO A 419 21.28 12.29 -3.63
C PRO A 419 20.17 12.98 -4.43
N LEU A 420 18.91 12.54 -4.29
CA LEU A 420 17.78 13.18 -4.97
C LEU A 420 17.51 14.58 -4.41
N SER A 421 17.59 14.76 -3.10
CA SER A 421 17.50 16.10 -2.49
C SER A 421 18.59 17.03 -3.00
N PHE A 422 19.81 16.53 -3.18
CA PHE A 422 20.93 17.30 -3.74
C PHE A 422 20.66 17.71 -5.20
N LEU A 423 20.19 16.78 -6.03
CA LEU A 423 19.85 17.04 -7.43
C LEU A 423 18.71 18.06 -7.54
N LEU A 424 17.66 17.91 -6.74
CA LEU A 424 16.52 18.82 -6.71
C LEU A 424 16.91 20.22 -6.19
N ASN A 425 17.80 20.30 -5.19
CA ASN A 425 18.28 21.57 -4.66
C ASN A 425 19.12 22.38 -5.65
N LEU A 426 19.61 21.77 -6.73
CA LEU A 426 20.34 22.47 -7.79
C LEU A 426 19.42 23.31 -8.68
N GLY A 427 18.17 22.86 -8.87
CA GLY A 427 17.18 23.52 -9.75
C GLY A 427 16.08 24.29 -9.04
N ARG A 428 15.95 24.17 -7.71
CA ARG A 428 14.80 24.70 -6.95
C ARG A 428 15.11 26.07 -6.32
N LYS A 429 14.18 27.03 -6.46
CA LYS A 429 14.26 28.36 -5.84
C LYS A 429 14.17 28.31 -4.31
N GLN A 430 13.28 27.46 -3.77
CA GLN A 430 13.16 27.19 -2.33
C GLN A 430 13.90 25.90 -2.00
N LYS A 431 15.10 25.98 -1.41
CA LYS A 431 15.91 24.78 -1.14
C LYS A 431 15.31 23.95 0.01
N ILE A 432 15.37 22.62 -0.11
CA ILE A 432 15.00 21.71 0.97
C ILE A 432 16.15 21.69 1.99
N PRO A 433 15.95 22.19 3.23
CA PRO A 433 17.00 22.27 4.23
C PRO A 433 17.41 20.88 4.72
N ARG A 434 18.64 20.75 5.24
CA ARG A 434 19.15 19.46 5.76
C ARG A 434 18.28 18.87 6.86
N ASN A 435 17.69 19.71 7.73
CA ASN A 435 16.78 19.24 8.77
C ASN A 435 15.55 18.54 8.20
N PHE A 436 15.01 19.03 7.08
CA PHE A 436 13.89 18.38 6.40
C PHE A 436 14.33 17.06 5.75
N GLN A 437 15.54 17.00 5.20
CA GLN A 437 16.09 15.75 4.65
C GLN A 437 16.25 14.67 5.70
N HIS A 438 16.77 15.02 6.88
CA HIS A 438 16.86 14.10 8.01
C HIS A 438 15.48 13.64 8.48
N MET A 439 14.50 14.54 8.50
CA MET A 439 13.13 14.17 8.84
C MET A 439 12.51 13.23 7.80
N MET A 440 12.68 13.50 6.51
CA MET A 440 12.19 12.65 5.41
C MET A 440 12.84 11.25 5.40
N MET A 441 14.11 11.17 5.81
CA MET A 441 14.81 9.90 6.00
C MET A 441 14.23 9.12 7.19
N PHE A 442 13.98 9.80 8.32
CA PHE A 442 13.41 9.21 9.53
C PHE A 442 11.95 8.79 9.37
N SER A 443 11.15 9.57 8.63
CA SER A 443 9.73 9.33 8.43
C SER A 443 9.42 8.22 7.43
N GLY A 444 10.43 7.63 6.77
CA GLY A 444 10.28 6.58 5.75
C GLY A 444 9.84 5.22 6.32
N LEU A 445 8.72 5.21 7.02
CA LEU A 445 8.10 4.03 7.62
C LEU A 445 7.70 3.01 6.55
N ARG A 446 7.84 1.73 6.87
CA ARG A 446 7.34 0.65 6.01
C ARG A 446 5.91 0.33 6.41
N GLY A 447 5.06 0.12 5.41
CA GLY A 447 3.61 0.18 5.56
C GLY A 447 2.84 -1.11 5.39
N ALA A 448 1.53 -0.94 5.50
CA ALA A 448 0.53 -1.94 5.20
C ALA A 448 0.63 -2.54 3.79
N ILE A 449 1.03 -1.74 2.81
CA ILE A 449 1.10 -2.16 1.41
C ILE A 449 2.25 -3.13 1.17
N ALA A 450 3.40 -2.91 1.82
CA ALA A 450 4.51 -3.86 1.81
C ALA A 450 4.06 -5.23 2.38
N PHE A 451 3.32 -5.22 3.49
CA PHE A 451 2.74 -6.42 4.08
C PHE A 451 1.76 -7.13 3.12
N ALA A 452 0.82 -6.39 2.52
CA ALA A 452 -0.18 -6.96 1.63
C ALA A 452 0.40 -7.55 0.33
N LEU A 453 1.45 -6.92 -0.21
CA LEU A 453 2.18 -7.48 -1.34
C LEU A 453 2.96 -8.74 -0.96
N ALA A 454 3.51 -8.79 0.25
CA ALA A 454 4.26 -9.93 0.75
C ALA A 454 3.41 -11.18 0.96
N ILE A 455 2.18 -11.02 1.46
CA ILE A 455 1.29 -12.16 1.73
C ILE A 455 0.68 -12.76 0.46
N ARG A 456 0.52 -11.94 -0.59
CA ARG A 456 -0.06 -12.36 -1.88
C ARG A 456 0.75 -13.47 -2.56
N ASP A 457 2.06 -13.54 -2.31
CA ASP A 457 2.97 -14.44 -3.01
C ASP A 457 3.81 -15.25 -2.03
N THR A 458 3.18 -16.17 -1.30
CA THR A 458 3.82 -17.01 -0.25
C THR A 458 3.97 -18.49 -0.64
N GLU A 459 3.83 -18.80 -1.93
CA GLU A 459 3.86 -20.18 -2.43
C GLU A 459 5.20 -20.86 -2.24
N SER A 460 6.30 -20.10 -2.35
CA SER A 460 7.65 -20.62 -2.19
C SER A 460 8.27 -20.23 -0.85
N GLN A 461 9.11 -21.11 -0.30
CA GLN A 461 9.85 -20.88 0.94
C GLN A 461 10.75 -19.62 0.94
N PRO A 462 11.46 -19.21 -0.14
CA PRO A 462 12.15 -17.92 -0.16
C PRO A 462 11.19 -16.74 0.03
N LYS A 463 9.98 -16.82 -0.54
CA LYS A 463 8.97 -15.77 -0.37
C LYS A 463 8.33 -15.80 1.02
N GLN A 464 8.23 -16.96 1.67
CA GLN A 464 7.82 -17.06 3.09
C GLN A 464 8.85 -16.42 4.04
N MET A 465 10.16 -16.57 3.75
CA MET A 465 11.23 -15.86 4.46
C MET A 465 11.13 -14.34 4.26
N MET A 466 10.86 -13.90 3.03
CA MET A 466 10.63 -12.48 2.70
C MET A 466 9.42 -11.92 3.43
N PHE A 467 8.30 -12.64 3.45
CA PHE A 467 7.08 -12.26 4.17
C PHE A 467 7.34 -12.04 5.66
N THR A 468 7.97 -13.02 6.31
CA THR A 468 8.30 -12.94 7.74
C THR A 468 9.22 -11.75 8.03
N THR A 469 10.17 -11.49 7.15
CA THR A 469 11.13 -10.37 7.30
C THR A 469 10.46 -9.01 7.08
N ALA A 470 9.63 -8.89 6.04
CA ALA A 470 8.86 -7.67 5.76
C ALA A 470 7.95 -7.32 6.94
N LEU A 471 7.26 -8.32 7.49
CA LEU A 471 6.42 -8.17 8.67
C LEU A 471 7.22 -7.59 9.84
N LEU A 472 8.35 -8.21 10.23
CA LEU A 472 9.18 -7.72 11.33
C LEU A 472 9.71 -6.30 11.10
N ILE A 473 10.08 -5.94 9.88
CA ILE A 473 10.52 -4.57 9.55
C ILE A 473 9.36 -3.58 9.71
N VAL A 474 8.16 -3.91 9.22
CA VAL A 474 6.98 -3.04 9.41
C VAL A 474 6.70 -2.85 10.90
N PHE A 475 6.69 -3.93 11.69
CA PHE A 475 6.51 -3.85 13.15
C PHE A 475 7.52 -2.92 13.81
N PHE A 476 8.81 -3.14 13.53
CA PHE A 476 9.88 -2.31 14.08
C PHE A 476 9.73 -0.85 13.67
N THR A 477 9.43 -0.59 12.39
CA THR A 477 9.37 0.79 11.90
C THR A 477 8.19 1.55 12.49
N VAL A 478 6.98 0.97 12.47
CA VAL A 478 5.77 1.62 13.00
C VAL A 478 5.91 1.96 14.49
N TRP A 479 6.48 1.07 15.30
CA TRP A 479 6.63 1.33 16.74
C TRP A 479 7.79 2.27 17.06
N VAL A 480 8.98 2.02 16.52
CA VAL A 480 10.19 2.79 16.87
C VAL A 480 10.21 4.16 16.20
N PHE A 481 10.01 4.22 14.88
CA PHE A 481 10.03 5.49 14.16
C PHE A 481 8.70 6.23 14.30
N GLY A 482 7.56 5.53 14.30
CA GLY A 482 6.26 6.17 14.55
C GLY A 482 6.19 6.82 15.93
N GLY A 483 6.52 6.08 16.99
CA GLY A 483 6.59 6.62 18.36
C GLY A 483 7.71 7.64 18.56
N GLY A 484 8.83 7.51 17.83
CA GLY A 484 9.96 8.43 17.84
C GLY A 484 9.78 9.73 17.04
N THR A 485 8.64 9.95 16.39
CA THR A 485 8.40 11.13 15.55
C THR A 485 8.43 12.43 16.36
N THR A 486 7.78 12.45 17.53
CA THR A 486 7.67 13.66 18.37
C THR A 486 9.01 14.12 18.96
N PRO A 487 9.89 13.25 19.52
CA PRO A 487 11.21 13.68 19.94
C PRO A 487 12.09 14.08 18.76
N MET A 488 11.96 13.42 17.60
CA MET A 488 12.74 13.77 16.40
C MET A 488 12.40 15.16 15.86
N LEU A 489 11.10 15.52 15.81
CA LEU A 489 10.65 16.87 15.46
C LEU A 489 11.27 17.93 16.38
N THR A 490 11.28 17.66 17.69
CA THR A 490 11.85 18.56 18.70
C THR A 490 13.36 18.69 18.54
N TRP A 491 14.05 17.57 18.25
CA TRP A 491 15.49 17.55 18.06
C TRP A 491 15.93 18.29 16.79
N LEU A 492 15.19 18.15 15.69
CA LEU A 492 15.46 18.82 14.42
C LEU A 492 15.01 20.29 14.38
N GLN A 493 14.36 20.78 15.45
CA GLN A 493 13.85 22.15 15.57
C GLN A 493 12.96 22.56 14.37
N ILE A 494 12.10 21.64 13.93
CA ILE A 494 11.12 21.92 12.86
C ILE A 494 10.01 22.78 13.46
N ARG A 495 9.54 23.81 12.73
CA ARG A 495 8.47 24.69 13.20
C ARG A 495 7.16 23.92 13.34
N VAL A 496 6.46 24.18 14.43
CA VAL A 496 5.25 23.48 14.87
C VAL A 496 4.20 24.53 15.27
N GLY A 497 2.92 24.28 15.02
CA GLY A 497 1.83 25.22 15.34
C GLY A 497 1.64 26.32 14.30
N ILE A 498 1.97 26.06 13.02
CA ILE A 498 1.77 27.03 11.93
C ILE A 498 0.32 26.91 11.45
N ASP A 499 -0.42 28.02 11.43
CA ASP A 499 -1.75 28.05 10.85
C ASP A 499 -1.62 28.04 9.30
N PRO A 500 -2.12 27.03 8.57
CA PRO A 500 -1.94 26.93 7.12
C PRO A 500 -2.51 28.13 6.34
N ASP A 501 -3.45 28.87 6.93
CA ASP A 501 -4.02 30.08 6.36
C ASP A 501 -3.14 31.33 6.57
N GLU A 502 -2.27 31.35 7.60
CA GLU A 502 -1.27 32.41 7.79
C GLU A 502 -0.14 32.30 6.77
N ASP A 503 0.35 31.09 6.47
CA ASP A 503 1.37 30.88 5.44
C ASP A 503 0.88 31.35 4.06
N LEU A 504 -0.38 31.04 3.71
CA LEU A 504 -1.00 31.51 2.46
C LEU A 504 -1.10 33.04 2.38
N LYS A 505 -1.38 33.71 3.50
CA LYS A 505 -1.46 35.17 3.59
C LYS A 505 -0.07 35.83 3.58
N ALA A 506 0.89 35.27 4.31
CA ALA A 506 2.28 35.73 4.34
C ALA A 506 2.97 35.54 2.97
N GLU A 507 2.69 34.44 2.28
CA GLU A 507 3.16 34.22 0.91
C GLU A 507 2.46 35.11 -0.12
N ALA A 508 1.16 35.37 0.02
CA ALA A 508 0.46 36.33 -0.84
C ALA A 508 1.06 37.74 -0.72
N ALA A 509 1.45 38.14 0.50
CA ALA A 509 2.15 39.40 0.77
C ALA A 509 3.58 39.42 0.19
N ASN A 510 4.31 38.30 0.23
CA ASN A 510 5.63 38.19 -0.40
C ASN A 510 5.55 38.12 -1.94
N GLN A 511 4.49 37.54 -2.50
CA GLN A 511 4.27 37.49 -3.94
C GLN A 511 3.94 38.87 -4.52
N THR A 512 3.14 39.69 -3.84
CA THR A 512 2.91 41.08 -4.23
C THR A 512 4.19 41.92 -4.18
N ALA A 513 5.06 41.70 -3.19
CA ALA A 513 6.38 42.34 -3.14
C ALA A 513 7.31 41.87 -4.29
N SER A 514 7.37 40.56 -4.57
CA SER A 514 8.25 40.01 -5.62
C SER A 514 7.79 40.31 -7.06
N ASN A 515 6.52 40.61 -7.27
CA ASN A 515 5.99 41.00 -8.57
C ASN A 515 6.38 42.43 -8.97
N LEU A 516 6.80 43.26 -8.00
CA LEU A 516 7.36 44.59 -8.28
C LEU A 516 8.77 44.49 -8.90
N ASP A 517 9.56 43.46 -8.52
CA ASP A 517 10.94 43.25 -8.98
C ASP A 517 11.07 42.44 -10.29
N LYS A 518 10.01 41.73 -10.72
CA LYS A 518 10.06 40.76 -11.84
C LYS A 518 10.00 41.34 -13.25
N ASN A 519 9.86 42.66 -13.42
CA ASN A 519 9.79 43.27 -14.75
C ASN A 519 11.15 43.32 -15.49
N THR A 520 12.26 42.92 -14.86
CA THR A 520 13.62 43.09 -15.42
C THR A 520 14.30 41.82 -15.95
N THR A 521 13.81 40.60 -15.66
CA THR A 521 14.55 39.35 -15.99
C THR A 521 13.84 38.43 -16.99
N LYS A 522 13.12 39.00 -17.97
CA LYS A 522 12.26 38.25 -18.91
C LYS A 522 12.97 37.62 -20.12
N ALA A 523 14.31 37.67 -20.21
CA ALA A 523 14.99 37.51 -21.50
C ALA A 523 15.64 36.14 -21.80
N GLU A 524 15.92 35.25 -20.85
CA GLU A 524 16.75 34.05 -21.16
C GLU A 524 16.28 32.76 -20.47
N SER A 525 15.48 31.93 -21.16
CA SER A 525 15.40 30.48 -20.87
C SER A 525 14.80 29.69 -22.04
N ALA A 526 15.30 28.47 -22.24
CA ALA A 526 15.06 27.61 -23.40
C ALA A 526 13.60 27.14 -23.57
N TRP A 527 13.24 26.77 -24.81
CA TRP A 527 11.87 26.46 -25.27
C TRP A 527 11.13 25.37 -24.46
N LEU A 528 11.81 24.30 -24.05
CA LEU A 528 11.25 23.24 -23.18
C LEU A 528 10.89 23.77 -21.78
N PHE A 529 11.68 24.72 -21.27
CA PHE A 529 11.44 25.38 -20.00
C PHE A 529 10.18 26.26 -20.05
N ARG A 530 9.84 26.81 -21.23
CA ARG A 530 8.64 27.63 -21.46
C ARG A 530 7.34 26.82 -21.43
N ILE A 531 7.37 25.58 -21.92
CA ILE A 531 6.21 24.66 -21.85
C ILE A 531 5.96 24.25 -20.41
N TRP A 532 7.01 23.95 -19.65
CA TRP A 532 6.91 23.57 -18.23
C TRP A 532 6.50 24.74 -17.34
N TYR A 533 7.07 25.94 -17.58
CA TYR A 533 6.71 27.17 -16.86
C TYR A 533 5.31 27.69 -17.23
N GLY A 534 4.85 27.44 -18.46
CA GLY A 534 3.49 27.76 -18.90
C GLY A 534 2.42 26.86 -18.26
N PHE A 535 2.78 25.61 -17.93
CA PHE A 535 1.92 24.70 -17.17
C PHE A 535 1.82 25.13 -15.70
N ASP A 536 2.93 25.51 -15.07
CA ASP A 536 3.05 25.97 -13.67
C ASP A 536 2.38 27.34 -13.37
N HIS A 537 2.06 28.13 -14.39
CA HIS A 537 1.42 29.45 -14.22
C HIS A 537 -0.07 29.46 -14.59
N LYS A 538 -0.57 28.45 -15.31
CA LYS A 538 -1.98 28.37 -15.75
C LYS A 538 -2.83 27.41 -14.92
N TYR A 539 -2.21 26.53 -14.15
CA TYR A 539 -2.82 25.54 -13.26
C TYR A 539 -2.07 25.54 -11.94
#